data_AF-A0A1G9A3B9-F1
#
_entry.id   AF-A0A1G9A3B9-F1
#
_cell.length_a   1.000
_cell.length_b   1.000
_cell.length_c   1.000
_cell.angle_alpha   90.00
_cell.angle_beta   90.00
_cell.angle_gamma   90.00
#
_symmetry.space_group_name_H-M   'P 1'
#
loop_
_entity.id
_entity.type
_entity.pdbx_description
1 polymer ?
#
loop_
_entity_poly.entity_id
_entity_poly.type
_entity_poly.pdbx_seq_one_letter_code
_entity_poly.pdbx_strand_id
1 'polypeptide(L)'
;ALSELEYLQLTDELPFATVTLMPHHSELDTEDEKFEQAVVRTINAHQNAYQGGNFPNQMRPAGGSANTPPKYSTFSVAVPQTVTYDISKRNTAKNEVEDILTNKEDALTKEKAFYDVLEQYLESFPSVEETDNLKREDKEEAEQLRNRFETDFVETFIDSPVLALAGFDDATTKIYEIFESLQADLSQRNTENVDNYLQTVPTRFENEVTKEEIPKQGTHPDDISLLLDILELECENITTRWHLWKRISNISQETTDPPLDATVARDIRRALRDVVLDSEQSYLDAVVVDQTIEERYENKDDEYAEKQEACEEAETAYDEVAGDLEELIADWRDRDEVRDAADELAAITKYEDTVNSAINDLATYLSTKANAVESDDPQEVQNTTLQLSTVGPLDDFEGRGLRNLNEKLDDMGVAQIDRNQLEAEFAIVKDARELHLEHGGW
;
A
#
# COMPACT_ATOMS: atom_id res chain seq x y z
N ALA A 1 14.62 -25.02 -5.48
CA ALA A 1 14.47 -23.57 -5.68
C ALA A 1 15.82 -22.84 -5.71
N LEU A 2 16.42 -22.42 -4.57
CA LEU A 2 17.68 -21.65 -4.59
C LEU A 2 18.87 -22.41 -5.18
N SER A 3 18.98 -23.70 -4.87
CA SER A 3 20.01 -24.59 -5.41
C SER A 3 19.86 -24.88 -6.91
N GLU A 4 18.63 -24.86 -7.43
CA GLU A 4 18.35 -25.06 -8.87
C GLU A 4 18.61 -23.78 -9.66
N LEU A 5 18.27 -22.62 -9.10
CA LEU A 5 18.63 -21.33 -9.68
C LEU A 5 20.15 -21.13 -9.67
N GLU A 6 20.84 -21.57 -8.61
CA GLU A 6 22.30 -21.59 -8.55
C GLU A 6 22.90 -22.54 -9.59
N TYR A 7 22.33 -23.75 -9.76
CA TYR A 7 22.75 -24.69 -10.80
C TYR A 7 22.58 -24.10 -12.21
N LEU A 8 21.40 -23.56 -12.53
CA LEU A 8 21.11 -22.93 -13.83
C LEU A 8 22.00 -21.70 -14.09
N GLN A 9 22.40 -20.98 -13.03
CA GLN A 9 23.33 -19.87 -13.14
C GLN A 9 24.76 -20.35 -13.42
N LEU A 10 25.16 -21.48 -12.83
CA LEU A 10 26.48 -22.10 -13.03
C LEU A 10 26.62 -22.76 -14.41
N THR A 11 25.52 -23.24 -15.00
CA THR A 11 25.50 -23.83 -16.34
C THR A 11 25.29 -22.80 -17.47
N ASP A 12 25.10 -21.53 -17.13
CA ASP A 12 24.80 -20.43 -18.09
C ASP A 12 23.50 -20.66 -18.90
N GLU A 13 22.62 -21.52 -18.38
CA GLU A 13 21.31 -21.87 -18.97
C GLU A 13 20.16 -21.08 -18.33
N LEU A 14 20.48 -20.11 -17.46
CA LEU A 14 19.48 -19.35 -16.74
C LEU A 14 18.67 -18.48 -17.72
N PRO A 15 17.36 -18.74 -17.91
CA PRO A 15 16.55 -18.02 -18.90
C PRO A 15 16.22 -16.58 -18.45
N PHE A 16 16.53 -16.24 -17.20
CA PHE A 16 16.21 -14.97 -16.58
C PHE A 16 17.43 -14.03 -16.53
N ALA A 17 17.27 -12.79 -16.99
CA ALA A 17 18.35 -11.79 -16.92
C ALA A 17 18.68 -11.34 -15.48
N THR A 18 17.73 -11.52 -14.55
CA THR A 18 17.84 -11.15 -13.14
C THR A 18 16.97 -12.10 -12.31
N VAL A 19 17.43 -12.49 -11.12
CA VAL A 19 16.64 -13.27 -10.14
C VAL A 19 16.48 -12.43 -8.87
N THR A 20 15.25 -12.17 -8.46
CA THR A 20 14.93 -11.45 -7.22
C THR A 20 14.32 -12.43 -6.22
N LEU A 21 14.94 -12.57 -5.06
CA LEU A 21 14.49 -13.46 -4.00
C LEU A 21 13.80 -12.63 -2.92
N MET A 22 12.56 -12.96 -2.62
CA MET A 22 11.79 -12.31 -1.55
C MET A 22 11.61 -13.29 -0.40
N PRO A 23 12.08 -12.96 0.82
CA PRO A 23 11.84 -13.81 1.97
C PRO A 23 10.36 -13.78 2.33
N HIS A 24 9.72 -14.95 2.29
CA HIS A 24 8.37 -15.17 2.79
C HIS A 24 8.44 -15.57 4.26
N HIS A 25 7.73 -14.86 5.14
CA HIS A 25 7.56 -15.25 6.53
C HIS A 25 6.07 -15.31 6.81
N SER A 26 5.56 -16.47 7.23
CA SER A 26 4.14 -16.73 7.47
C SER A 26 3.51 -15.90 8.59
N GLU A 27 4.29 -15.07 9.29
CA GLU A 27 3.82 -14.13 10.32
C GLU A 27 3.55 -12.72 9.73
N LEU A 28 3.90 -12.48 8.46
CA LEU A 28 3.64 -11.23 7.74
C LEU A 28 2.34 -11.27 6.93
N ASP A 29 1.72 -12.45 6.76
CA ASP A 29 0.44 -12.65 6.06
C ASP A 29 -0.78 -12.32 6.93
N THR A 30 -0.61 -12.20 8.25
CA THR A 30 -1.75 -12.11 9.16
C THR A 30 -2.31 -10.69 9.35
N GLU A 31 -1.65 -9.65 8.82
CA GLU A 31 -2.13 -8.26 8.91
C GLU A 31 -1.84 -7.47 7.61
N ASP A 32 -2.86 -7.27 6.78
CA ASP A 32 -2.95 -6.31 5.65
C ASP A 32 -2.20 -6.60 4.33
N GLU A 33 -2.15 -7.84 3.81
CA GLU A 33 -1.60 -8.14 2.46
C GLU A 33 -0.21 -7.52 2.18
N LYS A 34 0.57 -7.30 3.25
CA LYS A 34 1.81 -6.50 3.19
C LYS A 34 2.88 -7.21 2.37
N PHE A 35 2.80 -8.54 2.29
CA PHE A 35 3.69 -9.38 1.50
C PHE A 35 3.39 -9.26 0.00
N GLU A 36 2.12 -9.40 -0.42
CA GLU A 36 1.68 -9.29 -1.81
C GLU A 36 1.96 -7.89 -2.37
N GLN A 37 1.66 -6.85 -1.59
CA GLN A 37 2.01 -5.47 -1.97
C GLN A 37 3.53 -5.29 -2.08
N ALA A 38 4.31 -5.89 -1.18
CA ALA A 38 5.77 -5.86 -1.26
C ALA A 38 6.28 -6.59 -2.52
N VAL A 39 5.64 -7.68 -2.94
CA VAL A 39 5.95 -8.40 -4.18
C VAL A 39 5.69 -7.52 -5.41
N VAL A 40 4.47 -6.98 -5.53
CA VAL A 40 4.08 -6.12 -6.66
C VAL A 40 4.98 -4.87 -6.75
N ARG A 41 5.26 -4.23 -5.61
CA ARG A 41 6.11 -3.03 -5.56
C ARG A 41 7.58 -3.34 -5.86
N THR A 42 8.09 -4.49 -5.44
CA THR A 42 9.46 -4.93 -5.78
C THR A 42 9.58 -5.22 -7.27
N ILE A 43 8.58 -5.86 -7.88
CA ILE A 43 8.51 -6.06 -9.34
C ILE A 43 8.49 -4.71 -10.06
N ASN A 44 7.66 -3.77 -9.62
CA ASN A 44 7.57 -2.43 -10.22
C ASN A 44 8.87 -1.62 -10.03
N ALA A 45 9.50 -1.67 -8.86
CA ALA A 45 10.78 -1.04 -8.60
C ALA A 45 11.88 -1.61 -9.51
N HIS A 46 11.92 -2.93 -9.69
CA HIS A 46 12.82 -3.59 -10.62
C HIS A 46 12.57 -3.16 -12.07
N GLN A 47 11.32 -3.15 -12.53
CA GLN A 47 10.96 -2.70 -13.89
C GLN A 47 11.35 -1.24 -14.12
N ASN A 48 11.05 -0.35 -13.18
CA ASN A 48 11.40 1.07 -13.26
C ASN A 48 12.92 1.29 -13.25
N ALA A 49 13.66 0.53 -12.43
CA ALA A 49 15.12 0.60 -12.37
C ALA A 49 15.79 0.10 -13.66
N TYR A 50 15.20 -0.93 -14.30
CA TYR A 50 15.67 -1.49 -15.56
C TYR A 50 15.37 -0.58 -16.76
N GLN A 51 14.16 -0.04 -16.84
CA GLN A 51 13.73 0.85 -17.93
C GLN A 51 14.30 2.27 -17.81
N GLY A 52 14.49 2.78 -16.58
CA GLY A 52 15.03 4.11 -16.29
C GLY A 52 16.55 4.24 -16.44
N GLY A 53 17.27 3.17 -16.77
CA GLY A 53 18.68 3.21 -17.16
C GLY A 53 19.71 3.44 -16.04
N ASN A 54 19.30 3.64 -14.78
CA ASN A 54 20.23 3.96 -13.68
C ASN A 54 20.81 2.74 -12.94
N PHE A 55 20.25 1.54 -13.12
CA PHE A 55 20.66 0.31 -12.41
C PHE A 55 21.15 -0.90 -13.24
N PRO A 56 21.19 -0.92 -14.59
CA PRO A 56 21.58 -2.13 -15.34
C PRO A 56 22.93 -2.73 -14.94
N ASN A 57 23.89 -1.89 -14.51
CA ASN A 57 25.23 -2.32 -14.12
C ASN A 57 25.33 -2.83 -12.68
N GLN A 58 24.31 -2.61 -11.84
CA GLN A 58 24.27 -3.04 -10.44
C GLN A 58 23.41 -4.29 -10.25
N MET A 59 22.47 -4.57 -11.15
CA MET A 59 21.57 -5.73 -11.08
C MET A 59 21.88 -6.82 -12.11
N ARG A 60 22.64 -6.55 -13.18
CA ARG A 60 23.14 -7.63 -14.04
C ARG A 60 24.31 -8.31 -13.33
N PRO A 61 24.33 -9.65 -13.20
CA PRO A 61 25.58 -10.37 -13.02
C PRO A 61 26.48 -9.92 -14.18
N ALA A 62 27.69 -9.43 -13.89
CA ALA A 62 28.54 -8.77 -14.87
C ALA A 62 28.75 -9.65 -16.12
N GLY A 63 27.95 -9.41 -17.16
CA GLY A 63 28.08 -10.09 -18.44
C GLY A 63 29.21 -9.44 -19.22
N GLY A 64 30.33 -10.16 -19.38
CA GLY A 64 31.18 -9.98 -20.55
C GLY A 64 32.70 -9.82 -20.39
N SER A 65 33.33 -10.03 -19.23
CA SER A 65 34.81 -10.06 -19.19
C SER A 65 35.34 -11.02 -18.13
N ALA A 66 36.07 -12.08 -18.54
CA ALA A 66 37.09 -12.92 -17.87
C ALA A 66 37.04 -13.20 -16.33
N ASN A 67 36.00 -12.76 -15.65
CA ASN A 67 35.72 -12.81 -14.23
C ASN A 67 34.30 -13.36 -14.15
N THR A 68 34.19 -14.67 -14.37
CA THR A 68 33.10 -15.49 -13.86
C THR A 68 32.86 -15.11 -12.39
N PRO A 69 31.60 -15.09 -11.89
CA PRO A 69 31.36 -14.82 -10.49
C PRO A 69 32.21 -15.79 -9.66
N PRO A 70 32.96 -15.34 -8.64
CA PRO A 70 33.62 -16.27 -7.74
C PRO A 70 32.54 -17.21 -7.18
N LYS A 71 32.93 -18.46 -6.90
CA LYS A 71 32.10 -19.62 -6.48
C LYS A 71 31.11 -19.36 -5.32
N TYR A 72 31.14 -18.17 -4.74
CA TYR A 72 30.24 -17.63 -3.72
C TYR A 72 29.88 -16.18 -4.06
N SER A 73 29.11 -15.92 -5.13
CA SER A 73 28.54 -14.58 -5.31
C SER A 73 27.31 -14.46 -4.42
N THR A 74 27.36 -13.55 -3.44
CA THR A 74 26.22 -13.23 -2.59
C THR A 74 25.05 -12.79 -3.47
N PHE A 75 23.96 -13.56 -3.46
CA PHE A 75 22.70 -13.11 -4.01
C PHE A 75 22.27 -11.82 -3.29
N SER A 76 21.85 -10.82 -4.06
CA SER A 76 21.35 -9.58 -3.48
C SER A 76 19.90 -9.81 -3.03
N VAL A 77 19.68 -9.89 -1.72
CA VAL A 77 18.33 -9.92 -1.14
C VAL A 77 17.85 -8.48 -1.00
N ALA A 78 16.82 -8.11 -1.76
CA ALA A 78 16.09 -6.88 -1.51
C ALA A 78 15.01 -7.21 -0.47
N VAL A 79 15.13 -6.62 0.73
CA VAL A 79 14.04 -6.65 1.72
C VAL A 79 13.30 -5.32 1.59
N PRO A 80 12.15 -5.28 0.90
CA PRO A 80 11.31 -4.08 0.88
C PRO A 80 10.81 -3.81 2.31
N GLN A 81 11.15 -2.65 2.87
CA GLN A 81 10.46 -2.14 4.04
C GLN A 81 9.27 -1.31 3.55
N THR A 82 8.06 -1.82 3.79
CA THR A 82 6.82 -1.10 3.50
C THR A 82 6.48 -0.22 4.69
N VAL A 83 6.47 1.10 4.48
CA VAL A 83 5.80 2.04 5.37
C VAL A 83 4.51 2.44 4.67
N THR A 84 3.37 1.91 5.14
CA THR A 84 2.05 2.30 4.67
C THR A 84 1.71 3.67 5.22
N TYR A 85 1.64 4.67 4.34
CA TYR A 85 0.97 5.93 4.63
C TYR A 85 -0.31 5.95 3.82
N ASP A 86 -1.45 6.14 4.50
CA ASP A 86 -2.78 6.18 3.89
C ASP A 86 -3.02 7.52 3.18
N ILE A 87 -2.19 7.79 2.16
CA ILE A 87 -2.14 9.07 1.44
C ILE A 87 -3.47 9.34 0.72
N SER A 88 -4.15 8.29 0.25
CA SER A 88 -5.44 8.42 -0.43
C SER A 88 -6.55 8.85 0.53
N LYS A 89 -6.67 8.22 1.71
CA LYS A 89 -7.64 8.65 2.73
C LYS A 89 -7.33 10.05 3.25
N ARG A 90 -6.04 10.36 3.44
CA ARG A 90 -5.62 11.70 3.86
C ARG A 90 -5.94 12.78 2.81
N ASN A 91 -5.79 12.48 1.52
CA ASN A 91 -6.12 13.43 0.45
C ASN A 91 -7.64 13.63 0.31
N THR A 92 -8.45 12.57 0.47
CA THR A 92 -9.91 12.69 0.44
C THR A 92 -10.41 13.48 1.65
N ALA A 93 -9.98 13.11 2.86
CA ALA A 93 -10.30 13.85 4.08
C ALA A 93 -9.81 15.31 4.01
N LYS A 94 -8.65 15.54 3.38
CA LYS A 94 -8.15 16.89 3.13
C LYS A 94 -9.10 17.72 2.26
N ASN A 95 -9.45 17.24 1.07
CA ASN A 95 -10.32 18.01 0.17
C ASN A 95 -11.67 18.31 0.84
N GLU A 96 -12.18 17.35 1.61
CA GLU A 96 -13.43 17.52 2.34
C GLU A 96 -13.30 18.54 3.49
N VAL A 97 -12.19 18.54 4.23
CA VAL A 97 -11.91 19.58 5.24
C VAL A 97 -11.70 20.94 4.60
N GLU A 98 -11.00 21.05 3.47
CA GLU A 98 -10.82 22.31 2.74
C GLU A 98 -12.17 22.87 2.29
N ASP A 99 -13.06 22.01 1.76
CA ASP A 99 -14.43 22.39 1.40
C ASP A 99 -15.24 22.83 2.64
N ILE A 100 -15.14 22.11 3.76
CA ILE A 100 -15.82 22.47 5.02
C ILE A 100 -15.32 23.84 5.55
N LEU A 101 -14.01 24.04 5.61
CA LEU A 101 -13.40 25.28 6.07
C LEU A 101 -13.80 26.44 5.15
N THR A 102 -13.71 26.26 3.83
CA THR A 102 -14.10 27.29 2.85
C THR A 102 -15.58 27.63 2.97
N ASN A 103 -16.46 26.64 3.09
CA ASN A 103 -17.89 26.86 3.25
C ASN A 103 -18.21 27.60 4.55
N LYS A 104 -17.50 27.27 5.65
CA LYS A 104 -17.64 27.96 6.93
C LYS A 104 -17.14 29.41 6.83
N GLU A 105 -15.99 29.66 6.22
CA GLU A 105 -15.48 31.02 5.99
C GLU A 105 -16.48 31.86 5.17
N ASP A 106 -17.03 31.29 4.10
CA ASP A 106 -18.05 31.92 3.25
C ASP A 106 -19.33 32.25 4.03
N ALA A 107 -19.76 31.33 4.90
CA ALA A 107 -20.90 31.50 5.79
C ALA A 107 -20.68 32.66 6.76
N LEU A 108 -19.54 32.67 7.46
CA LEU A 108 -19.20 33.69 8.44
C LEU A 108 -18.96 35.05 7.80
N THR A 109 -18.40 35.09 6.60
CA THR A 109 -18.23 36.33 5.83
C THR A 109 -19.58 36.92 5.41
N LYS A 110 -20.55 36.08 5.02
CA LYS A 110 -21.92 36.53 4.71
C LYS A 110 -22.63 37.05 5.96
N GLU A 111 -22.44 36.38 7.08
CA GLU A 111 -22.96 36.80 8.39
C GLU A 111 -22.37 38.17 8.79
N LYS A 112 -21.05 38.36 8.68
CA LYS A 112 -20.39 39.63 8.93
C LYS A 112 -20.92 40.75 8.04
N ALA A 113 -21.03 40.51 6.74
CA ALA A 113 -21.59 41.48 5.79
C ALA A 113 -23.04 41.87 6.14
N PHE A 114 -23.82 40.93 6.70
CA PHE A 114 -25.16 41.22 7.20
C PHE A 114 -25.14 42.09 8.46
N TYR A 115 -24.22 41.82 9.39
CA TYR A 115 -24.01 42.67 10.56
C TYR A 115 -23.55 44.08 10.19
N ASP A 116 -22.68 44.24 9.20
CA ASP A 116 -22.26 45.55 8.69
C ASP A 116 -23.44 46.38 8.16
N VAL A 117 -24.37 45.73 7.44
CA VAL A 117 -25.60 46.37 6.94
C VAL A 117 -26.51 46.78 8.09
N LEU A 118 -26.62 45.95 9.13
CA LEU A 118 -27.40 46.28 10.32
C LEU A 118 -26.77 47.43 11.11
N GLU A 119 -25.45 47.42 11.26
CA GLU A 119 -24.74 48.50 11.92
C GLU A 119 -24.95 49.82 11.18
N GLN A 120 -24.81 49.82 9.85
CA GLN A 120 -25.12 50.98 9.00
C GLN A 120 -26.58 51.44 9.14
N TYR A 121 -27.53 50.51 9.26
CA TYR A 121 -28.92 50.87 9.53
C TYR A 121 -29.06 51.53 10.91
N LEU A 122 -28.39 51.01 11.94
CA LEU A 122 -28.40 51.56 13.30
C LEU A 122 -27.69 52.92 13.40
N GLU A 123 -26.75 53.25 12.50
CA GLU A 123 -26.20 54.61 12.37
C GLU A 123 -27.28 55.66 12.03
N SER A 124 -28.41 55.25 11.44
CA SER A 124 -29.57 56.13 11.25
C SER A 124 -30.22 56.55 12.57
N PHE A 125 -29.84 55.92 13.69
CA PHE A 125 -30.25 56.25 15.06
C PHE A 125 -29.01 56.55 15.92
N PRO A 126 -28.31 57.68 15.69
CA PRO A 126 -27.00 57.95 16.29
C PRO A 126 -27.04 58.15 17.82
N SER A 127 -28.21 58.43 18.39
CA SER A 127 -28.42 58.59 19.83
C SER A 127 -28.64 57.26 20.58
N VAL A 128 -28.76 56.13 19.86
CA VAL A 128 -28.97 54.82 20.46
C VAL A 128 -27.61 54.21 20.79
N GLU A 129 -27.23 54.33 22.06
CA GLU A 129 -26.06 53.67 22.64
C GLU A 129 -26.40 52.24 23.12
N GLU A 130 -25.39 51.45 23.47
CA GLU A 130 -25.59 50.14 24.09
C GLU A 130 -26.23 50.26 25.48
N THR A 131 -27.05 49.27 25.85
CA THR A 131 -27.62 49.18 27.20
C THR A 131 -27.00 48.05 28.00
N ASP A 132 -26.72 48.32 29.28
CA ASP A 132 -26.36 47.29 30.27
C ASP A 132 -27.59 46.69 30.97
N ASN A 133 -28.79 47.25 30.75
CA ASN A 133 -30.03 46.79 31.36
C ASN A 133 -30.81 45.87 30.41
N LEU A 134 -30.32 44.64 30.27
CA LEU A 134 -30.94 43.60 29.46
C LEU A 134 -32.17 43.00 30.17
N LYS A 135 -33.25 42.77 29.41
CA LYS A 135 -34.47 42.13 29.91
C LYS A 135 -34.27 40.62 30.02
N ARG A 136 -35.23 39.92 30.64
CA ARG A 136 -35.17 38.45 30.81
C ARG A 136 -35.01 37.70 29.48
N GLU A 137 -35.74 38.12 28.45
CA GLU A 137 -35.64 37.53 27.11
C GLU A 137 -34.26 37.75 26.48
N ASP A 138 -33.56 38.83 26.84
CA ASP A 138 -32.22 39.12 26.31
C ASP A 138 -31.15 38.20 26.92
N LYS A 139 -31.45 37.55 28.06
CA LYS A 139 -30.55 36.58 28.69
C LYS A 139 -30.58 35.22 28.02
N GLU A 140 -31.74 34.79 27.51
CA GLU A 140 -31.86 33.53 26.77
C GLU A 140 -31.05 33.58 25.47
N GLU A 141 -31.08 34.70 24.75
CA GLU A 141 -30.21 34.90 23.58
C GLU A 141 -28.72 34.91 23.94
N ALA A 142 -28.36 35.58 25.04
CA ALA A 142 -26.98 35.62 25.49
C ALA A 142 -26.46 34.20 25.82
N GLU A 143 -27.32 33.36 26.40
CA GLU A 143 -27.01 31.94 26.65
C GLU A 143 -26.87 31.15 25.34
N GLN A 144 -27.70 31.41 24.32
CA GLN A 144 -27.55 30.79 23.00
C GLN A 144 -26.23 31.19 22.33
N LEU A 145 -25.86 32.47 22.38
CA LEU A 145 -24.58 32.94 21.84
C LEU A 145 -23.38 32.33 22.56
N ARG A 146 -23.50 32.16 23.87
CA ARG A 146 -22.49 31.45 24.65
C ARG A 146 -22.40 29.99 24.23
N ASN A 147 -23.52 29.28 24.07
CA ASN A 147 -23.54 27.89 23.63
C ASN A 147 -22.97 27.74 22.21
N ARG A 148 -23.25 28.68 21.30
CA ARG A 148 -22.62 28.72 19.97
C ARG A 148 -21.10 28.79 20.07
N PHE A 149 -20.57 29.60 20.98
CA PHE A 149 -19.13 29.70 21.19
C PHE A 149 -18.54 28.45 21.85
N GLU A 150 -19.09 28.03 22.99
CA GLU A 150 -18.53 26.94 23.80
C GLU A 150 -18.76 25.58 23.14
N THR A 151 -20.02 25.26 22.83
CA THR A 151 -20.41 23.91 22.39
C THR A 151 -20.30 23.75 20.88
N ASP A 152 -20.87 24.66 20.08
CA ASP A 152 -20.92 24.45 18.63
C ASP A 152 -19.56 24.72 17.97
N PHE A 153 -18.89 25.80 18.37
CA PHE A 153 -17.61 26.17 17.79
C PHE A 153 -16.42 25.43 18.42
N VAL A 154 -16.23 25.52 19.74
CA VAL A 154 -15.03 24.93 20.35
C VAL A 154 -15.16 23.41 20.54
N GLU A 155 -16.22 22.94 21.19
CA GLU A 155 -16.35 21.50 21.50
C GLU A 155 -16.73 20.64 20.28
N THR A 156 -17.50 21.18 19.32
CA THR A 156 -17.98 20.38 18.17
C THR A 156 -17.13 20.61 16.91
N PHE A 157 -16.82 21.85 16.56
CA PHE A 157 -16.09 22.16 15.34
C PHE A 157 -14.58 22.05 15.50
N ILE A 158 -13.98 22.67 16.53
CA ILE A 158 -12.53 22.63 16.75
C ILE A 158 -12.06 21.25 17.22
N ASP A 159 -12.79 20.59 18.12
CA ASP A 159 -12.46 19.23 18.58
C ASP A 159 -12.97 18.12 17.64
N SER A 160 -13.35 18.49 16.40
CA SER A 160 -13.85 17.53 15.43
C SER A 160 -12.78 16.49 15.05
N PRO A 161 -13.09 15.17 15.10
CA PRO A 161 -12.18 14.11 14.66
C PRO A 161 -11.73 14.26 13.19
N VAL A 162 -12.53 14.94 12.37
CA VAL A 162 -12.27 15.16 10.94
C VAL A 162 -11.04 16.08 10.75
N LEU A 163 -10.89 17.10 11.61
CA LEU A 163 -9.72 17.98 11.60
C LEU A 163 -8.45 17.22 12.01
N ALA A 164 -8.54 16.34 13.01
CA ALA A 164 -7.41 15.49 13.41
C ALA A 164 -6.96 14.58 12.25
N LEU A 165 -7.89 13.95 11.53
CA LEU A 165 -7.60 13.07 10.38
C LEU A 165 -6.93 13.82 9.20
N ALA A 166 -7.35 15.07 8.96
CA ALA A 166 -6.72 15.92 7.95
C ALA A 166 -5.32 16.43 8.36
N GLY A 167 -4.94 16.26 9.63
CA GLY A 167 -3.62 16.60 10.16
C GLY A 167 -3.56 17.95 10.86
N PHE A 168 -4.68 18.43 11.40
CA PHE A 168 -4.76 19.62 12.25
C PHE A 168 -4.64 19.31 13.74
N ASP A 169 -4.43 18.05 14.13
CA ASP A 169 -4.44 17.57 15.53
C ASP A 169 -3.60 18.43 16.49
N ASP A 170 -2.36 18.77 16.09
CA ASP A 170 -1.47 19.62 16.90
C ASP A 170 -2.01 21.07 17.05
N ALA A 171 -2.71 21.58 16.04
CA ALA A 171 -3.27 22.92 16.04
C ALA A 171 -4.59 22.97 16.83
N THR A 172 -5.51 22.04 16.59
CA THR A 172 -6.79 21.94 17.30
C THR A 172 -6.59 21.68 18.79
N THR A 173 -5.66 20.77 19.15
CA THR A 173 -5.31 20.49 20.55
C THR A 173 -4.85 21.77 21.26
N LYS A 174 -3.95 22.55 20.64
CA LYS A 174 -3.48 23.80 21.26
C LYS A 174 -4.59 24.85 21.37
N ILE A 175 -5.43 25.00 20.35
CA ILE A 175 -6.57 25.94 20.39
C ILE A 175 -7.50 25.55 21.55
N TYR A 176 -7.77 24.25 21.71
CA TYR A 176 -8.59 23.73 22.80
C TYR A 176 -7.95 23.93 24.18
N GLU A 177 -6.64 23.69 24.33
CA GLU A 177 -5.89 23.99 25.56
C GLU A 177 -5.98 25.46 25.97
N ILE A 178 -5.92 26.38 24.99
CA ILE A 178 -6.11 27.83 25.24
C ILE A 178 -7.51 28.07 25.79
N PHE A 179 -8.54 27.46 25.19
CA PHE A 179 -9.91 27.58 25.67
C PHE A 179 -10.10 27.03 27.09
N GLU A 180 -9.59 25.83 27.39
CA GLU A 180 -9.65 25.25 28.73
C GLU A 180 -8.94 26.13 29.77
N SER A 181 -7.77 26.66 29.43
CA SER A 181 -7.03 27.56 30.32
C SER A 181 -7.83 28.83 30.64
N LEU A 182 -8.55 29.34 29.63
CA LEU A 182 -9.37 30.53 29.74
C LEU A 182 -10.62 30.24 30.59
N GLN A 183 -11.27 29.08 30.41
CA GLN A 183 -12.39 28.62 31.23
C GLN A 183 -12.00 28.42 32.71
N ALA A 184 -10.83 27.84 32.96
CA ALA A 184 -10.30 27.70 34.31
C ALA A 184 -10.05 29.06 34.99
N ASP A 185 -9.54 30.03 34.25
CA ASP A 185 -9.34 31.42 34.67
C ASP A 185 -10.67 32.12 35.00
N LEU A 186 -11.70 31.94 34.16
CA LEU A 186 -13.03 32.52 34.34
C LEU A 186 -13.74 31.95 35.57
N SER A 187 -13.64 30.63 35.77
CA SER A 187 -14.20 29.93 36.93
C SER A 187 -13.62 30.47 38.26
N GLN A 188 -12.37 30.93 38.26
CA GLN A 188 -11.73 31.54 39.43
C GLN A 188 -12.13 33.01 39.64
N ARG A 189 -12.48 33.74 38.58
CA ARG A 189 -12.80 35.17 38.63
C ARG A 189 -14.27 35.48 38.91
N ASN A 190 -15.12 34.45 39.05
CA ASN A 190 -16.55 34.60 39.31
C ASN A 190 -17.27 35.44 38.22
N THR A 191 -16.80 35.33 36.98
CA THR A 191 -17.38 35.90 35.76
C THR A 191 -18.49 34.98 35.21
N GLU A 192 -19.39 34.50 36.08
CA GLU A 192 -20.54 33.66 35.70
C GLU A 192 -21.64 34.46 34.96
N ASN A 193 -21.56 35.79 34.94
CA ASN A 193 -22.51 36.60 34.17
C ASN A 193 -22.20 36.48 32.67
N VAL A 194 -23.15 35.95 31.91
CA VAL A 194 -23.10 35.75 30.45
C VAL A 194 -22.74 37.06 29.72
N ASP A 195 -23.17 38.22 30.23
CA ASP A 195 -22.83 39.51 29.63
C ASP A 195 -21.33 39.81 29.64
N ASN A 196 -20.66 39.51 30.76
CA ASN A 196 -19.21 39.70 30.89
C ASN A 196 -18.44 38.65 30.09
N TYR A 197 -19.03 37.45 29.95
CA TYR A 197 -18.47 36.38 29.14
C TYR A 197 -18.40 36.82 27.68
N LEU A 198 -19.52 37.18 27.06
CA LEU A 198 -19.59 37.52 25.63
C LEU A 198 -18.77 38.77 25.26
N GLN A 199 -18.54 39.70 26.20
CA GLN A 199 -17.70 40.88 25.95
C GLN A 199 -16.19 40.62 26.06
N THR A 200 -15.79 39.58 26.80
CA THR A 200 -14.37 39.42 27.19
C THR A 200 -13.77 38.16 26.61
N VAL A 201 -14.55 37.08 26.51
CA VAL A 201 -14.04 35.74 26.24
C VAL A 201 -13.69 35.55 24.77
N PRO A 202 -14.56 35.87 23.78
CA PRO A 202 -14.19 35.72 22.37
C PRO A 202 -12.95 36.56 22.02
N THR A 203 -12.93 37.85 22.40
CA THR A 203 -11.78 38.73 22.18
C THR A 203 -10.51 38.23 22.87
N ARG A 204 -10.60 37.75 24.12
CA ARG A 204 -9.43 37.25 24.84
C ARG A 204 -8.93 35.95 24.22
N PHE A 205 -9.82 35.06 23.82
CA PHE A 205 -9.50 33.80 23.17
C PHE A 205 -8.75 34.03 21.86
N GLU A 206 -9.29 34.85 20.96
CA GLU A 206 -8.66 35.28 19.72
C GLU A 206 -7.26 35.89 19.95
N ASN A 207 -7.13 36.77 20.94
CA ASN A 207 -5.85 37.40 21.29
C ASN A 207 -4.82 36.40 21.83
N GLU A 208 -5.22 35.39 22.60
CA GLU A 208 -4.29 34.37 23.09
C GLU A 208 -3.89 33.40 21.97
N VAL A 209 -4.83 33.00 21.11
CA VAL A 209 -4.57 32.19 19.91
C VAL A 209 -3.58 32.88 18.97
N THR A 210 -3.73 34.20 18.76
CA THR A 210 -2.84 34.99 17.88
C THR A 210 -1.44 35.18 18.46
N LYS A 211 -1.30 35.21 19.79
CA LYS A 211 0.00 35.36 20.47
C LYS A 211 0.76 34.05 20.55
N GLU A 212 0.06 32.94 20.68
CA GLU A 212 0.65 31.62 20.73
C GLU A 212 1.22 31.24 19.35
N GLU A 213 2.39 30.62 19.33
CA GLU A 213 2.91 30.00 18.11
C GLU A 213 2.16 28.68 17.89
N ILE A 214 0.96 28.81 17.31
CA ILE A 214 0.18 27.67 16.80
C ILE A 214 1.10 26.92 15.83
N PRO A 215 1.34 25.62 16.06
CA PRO A 215 2.32 24.87 15.32
C PRO A 215 1.83 24.76 13.89
N LYS A 216 2.50 25.46 12.98
CA LYS A 216 2.29 25.30 11.54
C LYS A 216 2.92 24.00 11.01
N GLN A 217 3.26 23.07 11.91
CA GLN A 217 3.84 21.79 11.55
C GLN A 217 2.71 20.88 11.09
N GLY A 218 2.64 20.75 9.77
CA GLY A 218 1.64 20.00 9.04
C GLY A 218 1.98 20.09 7.56
N THR A 219 1.37 19.24 6.75
CA THR A 219 1.71 19.11 5.32
C THR A 219 1.42 20.38 4.51
N HIS A 220 0.60 21.31 5.05
CA HIS A 220 0.13 22.53 4.36
C HIS A 220 -0.07 23.71 5.33
N PRO A 221 0.82 24.72 5.35
CA PRO A 221 0.73 25.89 6.21
C PRO A 221 -0.46 26.83 5.89
N ASP A 222 -0.96 26.79 4.66
CA ASP A 222 -2.02 27.69 4.18
C ASP A 222 -3.40 27.31 4.76
N ASP A 223 -3.67 26.01 4.93
CA ASP A 223 -4.95 25.53 5.48
C ASP A 223 -5.09 25.82 6.99
N ILE A 224 -3.96 25.89 7.72
CA ILE A 224 -3.93 26.31 9.13
C ILE A 224 -4.25 27.81 9.24
N SER A 225 -3.78 28.61 8.29
CA SER A 225 -4.15 30.03 8.23
C SER A 225 -5.66 30.19 8.02
N LEU A 226 -6.26 29.40 7.14
CA LEU A 226 -7.72 29.42 6.94
C LEU A 226 -8.49 29.06 8.21
N LEU A 227 -8.05 28.05 8.97
CA LEU A 227 -8.67 27.69 10.26
C LEU A 227 -8.59 28.85 11.28
N LEU A 228 -7.46 29.57 11.32
CA LEU A 228 -7.29 30.73 12.18
C LEU A 228 -8.17 31.91 11.75
N ASP A 229 -8.30 32.14 10.44
CA ASP A 229 -9.17 33.18 9.88
C ASP A 229 -10.65 32.91 10.22
N ILE A 230 -11.08 31.63 10.18
CA ILE A 230 -12.42 31.21 10.61
C ILE A 230 -12.62 31.46 12.10
N LEU A 231 -11.62 31.20 12.93
CA LEU A 231 -11.67 31.44 14.38
C LEU A 231 -11.80 32.94 14.70
N GLU A 232 -11.02 33.78 14.01
CA GLU A 232 -11.11 35.23 14.12
C GLU A 232 -12.52 35.70 13.72
N LEU A 233 -13.02 35.28 12.54
CA LEU A 233 -14.35 35.63 12.05
C LEU A 233 -15.48 35.20 13.00
N GLU A 234 -15.41 34.01 13.57
CA GLU A 234 -16.44 33.52 14.51
C GLU A 234 -16.43 34.36 15.81
N CYS A 235 -15.24 34.65 16.36
CA CYS A 235 -15.10 35.48 17.56
C CYS A 235 -15.60 36.91 17.32
N GLU A 236 -15.27 37.48 16.17
CA GLU A 236 -15.73 38.80 15.74
C GLU A 236 -17.26 38.81 15.57
N ASN A 237 -17.84 37.82 14.89
CA ASN A 237 -19.27 37.74 14.62
C ASN A 237 -20.09 37.60 15.90
N ILE A 238 -19.64 36.76 16.84
CA ILE A 238 -20.29 36.60 18.15
C ILE A 238 -20.25 37.90 18.93
N THR A 239 -19.09 38.58 18.96
CA THR A 239 -18.92 39.86 19.64
C THR A 239 -19.79 40.95 19.01
N THR A 240 -19.80 41.03 17.67
CA THR A 240 -20.57 42.01 16.90
C THR A 240 -22.06 41.82 17.09
N ARG A 241 -22.56 40.57 16.98
CA ARG A 241 -23.97 40.25 17.22
C ARG A 241 -24.39 40.65 18.62
N TRP A 242 -23.54 40.42 19.63
CA TRP A 242 -23.80 40.83 21.00
C TRP A 242 -23.94 42.36 21.15
N HIS A 243 -23.02 43.13 20.57
CA HIS A 243 -23.09 44.59 20.58
C HIS A 243 -24.32 45.13 19.83
N LEU A 244 -24.62 44.57 18.65
CA LEU A 244 -25.84 44.89 17.89
C LEU A 244 -27.09 44.61 18.73
N TRP A 245 -27.14 43.48 19.43
CA TRP A 245 -28.26 43.11 20.28
C TRP A 245 -28.47 44.12 21.42
N LYS A 246 -27.39 44.50 22.13
CA LYS A 246 -27.42 45.54 23.17
C LYS A 246 -27.95 46.87 22.63
N ARG A 247 -27.48 47.27 21.45
CA ARG A 247 -27.88 48.53 20.81
C ARG A 247 -29.36 48.50 20.37
N ILE A 248 -29.80 47.41 19.76
CA ILE A 248 -31.20 47.21 19.33
C ILE A 248 -32.16 47.19 20.54
N SER A 249 -31.78 46.51 21.63
CA SER A 249 -32.58 46.48 22.85
C SER A 249 -32.76 47.88 23.47
N ASN A 250 -31.83 48.81 23.24
CA ASN A 250 -31.94 50.18 23.69
C ASN A 250 -32.80 51.10 22.79
N ILE A 251 -33.29 50.64 21.63
CA ILE A 251 -34.14 51.45 20.74
C ILE A 251 -35.47 51.78 21.41
N SER A 252 -35.68 53.04 21.80
CA SER A 252 -36.88 53.51 22.49
C SER A 252 -37.25 54.92 22.04
N GLN A 253 -38.45 55.38 22.44
CA GLN A 253 -38.88 56.75 22.18
C GLN A 253 -37.92 57.80 22.77
N GLU A 254 -37.26 57.48 23.89
CA GLU A 254 -36.39 58.41 24.62
C GLU A 254 -34.95 58.42 24.12
N THR A 255 -34.55 57.35 23.43
CA THR A 255 -33.15 57.11 23.00
C THR A 255 -32.95 57.32 21.50
N THR A 256 -34.00 57.65 20.74
CA THR A 256 -33.93 57.89 19.29
C THR A 256 -34.07 59.39 18.96
N ASP A 257 -33.29 59.86 17.97
CA ASP A 257 -33.37 61.23 17.43
C ASP A 257 -33.52 61.18 15.90
N PRO A 258 -34.67 61.61 15.33
CA PRO A 258 -35.84 62.16 16.00
C PRO A 258 -36.60 61.10 16.83
N PRO A 259 -37.29 61.51 17.92
CA PRO A 259 -37.98 60.57 18.81
C PRO A 259 -39.06 59.80 18.06
N LEU A 260 -38.92 58.48 18.04
CA LEU A 260 -39.90 57.56 17.46
C LEU A 260 -41.13 57.43 18.36
N ASP A 261 -42.28 57.11 17.77
CA ASP A 261 -43.42 56.64 18.54
C ASP A 261 -43.07 55.34 19.29
N ALA A 262 -43.54 55.19 20.54
CA ALA A 262 -43.23 54.01 21.36
C ALA A 262 -43.66 52.69 20.71
N THR A 263 -44.73 52.69 19.91
CA THR A 263 -45.18 51.52 19.15
C THR A 263 -44.21 51.21 18.03
N VAL A 264 -43.79 52.23 17.28
CA VAL A 264 -42.83 52.10 16.18
C VAL A 264 -41.46 51.65 16.66
N ALA A 265 -40.94 52.22 17.76
CA ALA A 265 -39.68 51.81 18.35
C ALA A 265 -39.73 50.35 18.83
N ARG A 266 -40.85 49.91 19.41
CA ARG A 266 -41.06 48.51 19.80
C ARG A 266 -41.12 47.59 18.57
N ASP A 267 -41.82 47.98 17.52
CA ASP A 267 -41.99 47.18 16.30
C ASP A 267 -40.66 47.06 15.54
N ILE A 268 -39.85 48.13 15.49
CA ILE A 268 -38.48 48.10 14.94
C ILE A 268 -37.59 47.18 15.77
N ARG A 269 -37.59 47.32 17.11
CA ARG A 269 -36.82 46.43 17.99
C ARG A 269 -37.20 44.98 17.75
N ARG A 270 -38.50 44.69 17.68
CA ARG A 270 -39.02 43.35 17.45
C ARG A 270 -38.63 42.80 16.07
N ALA A 271 -38.71 43.62 15.02
CA ALA A 271 -38.32 43.20 13.68
C ALA A 271 -36.81 42.93 13.58
N LEU A 272 -35.98 43.78 14.18
CA LEU A 272 -34.53 43.60 14.17
C LEU A 272 -34.09 42.41 15.04
N ARG A 273 -34.79 42.16 16.14
CA ARG A 273 -34.46 41.12 17.11
C ARG A 273 -35.01 39.75 16.71
N ASP A 274 -36.33 39.66 16.54
CA ASP A 274 -37.07 38.39 16.39
C ASP A 274 -37.13 37.90 14.92
N VAL A 275 -36.67 38.69 13.95
CA VAL A 275 -36.76 38.33 12.51
C VAL A 275 -35.40 38.39 11.83
N VAL A 276 -34.59 39.38 12.19
CA VAL A 276 -33.34 39.69 11.52
C VAL A 276 -32.14 39.07 12.24
N LEU A 277 -32.14 39.06 13.57
CA LEU A 277 -31.08 38.45 14.38
C LEU A 277 -31.48 37.10 14.99
N ASP A 278 -32.67 36.58 14.69
CA ASP A 278 -33.15 35.29 15.22
C ASP A 278 -32.24 34.14 14.80
N SER A 279 -31.78 33.35 15.78
CA SER A 279 -31.00 32.11 15.58
C SER A 279 -31.84 31.02 14.92
N GLU A 280 -33.15 30.95 15.22
CA GLU A 280 -34.04 29.85 14.81
C GLU A 280 -34.64 30.02 13.40
N GLN A 281 -34.62 31.22 12.81
CA GLN A 281 -35.00 31.37 11.41
C GLN A 281 -33.90 30.84 10.51
N SER A 282 -34.01 29.56 10.13
CA SER A 282 -33.64 28.81 8.92
C SER A 282 -32.46 29.23 8.03
N TYR A 283 -32.03 30.49 8.01
CA TYR A 283 -30.93 31.00 7.22
C TYR A 283 -29.59 30.90 7.96
N LEU A 284 -29.55 31.11 9.29
CA LEU A 284 -28.29 30.97 10.06
C LEU A 284 -28.05 29.52 10.47
N ASP A 285 -29.04 28.79 11.00
CA ASP A 285 -28.88 27.35 11.31
C ASP A 285 -28.54 26.52 10.07
N ALA A 286 -29.16 26.78 8.91
CA ALA A 286 -28.85 26.04 7.67
C ALA A 286 -27.49 26.40 7.04
N VAL A 287 -26.83 27.46 7.53
CA VAL A 287 -25.56 27.97 6.99
C VAL A 287 -24.40 27.80 7.98
N VAL A 288 -24.68 27.75 9.29
CA VAL A 288 -23.69 27.73 10.38
C VAL A 288 -23.65 26.39 11.10
N VAL A 289 -24.79 25.70 11.24
CA VAL A 289 -24.90 24.38 11.88
C VAL A 289 -25.16 23.33 10.80
N ASP A 290 -24.08 22.84 10.20
CA ASP A 290 -24.19 21.80 9.18
C ASP A 290 -24.51 20.45 9.84
N GLN A 291 -25.79 20.20 10.14
CA GLN A 291 -26.33 18.89 10.55
C GLN A 291 -26.01 17.78 9.52
N THR A 292 -25.51 18.12 8.33
CA THR A 292 -25.12 17.12 7.33
C THR A 292 -23.78 16.46 7.59
N ILE A 293 -22.97 16.90 8.57
CA ILE A 293 -21.70 16.21 8.89
C ILE A 293 -21.97 14.82 9.48
N GLU A 294 -22.94 14.71 10.39
CA GLU A 294 -23.29 13.44 11.04
C GLU A 294 -24.05 12.50 10.08
N GLU A 295 -24.99 13.03 9.28
CA GLU A 295 -25.68 12.26 8.22
C GLU A 295 -24.73 11.85 7.08
N ARG A 296 -23.73 12.67 6.73
CA ARG A 296 -22.69 12.29 5.76
C ARG A 296 -21.74 11.26 6.35
N TYR A 297 -21.44 11.34 7.65
CA TYR A 297 -20.67 10.34 8.36
C TYR A 297 -21.39 8.99 8.37
N GLU A 298 -22.68 8.94 8.72
CA GLU A 298 -23.49 7.71 8.68
C GLU A 298 -23.56 7.11 7.26
N ASN A 299 -23.78 7.93 6.22
CA ASN A 299 -23.74 7.46 4.83
C ASN A 299 -22.38 6.88 4.42
N LYS A 300 -21.29 7.41 5.00
CA LYS A 300 -19.93 6.93 4.73
C LYS A 300 -19.59 5.67 5.51
N ASP A 301 -20.16 5.50 6.70
CA ASP A 301 -20.06 4.27 7.49
C ASP A 301 -20.81 3.11 6.80
N ASP A 302 -21.98 3.40 6.19
CA ASP A 302 -22.70 2.44 5.36
C ASP A 302 -21.92 2.07 4.08
N GLU A 303 -21.35 3.06 3.38
CA GLU A 303 -20.49 2.80 2.21
C GLU A 303 -19.23 2.01 2.60
N TYR A 304 -18.70 2.24 3.80
CA TYR A 304 -17.57 1.48 4.35
C TYR A 304 -17.96 0.03 4.65
N ALA A 305 -19.11 -0.20 5.28
CA ALA A 305 -19.61 -1.54 5.57
C ALA A 305 -19.83 -2.36 4.27
N GLU A 306 -20.39 -1.74 3.23
CA GLU A 306 -20.57 -2.37 1.92
C GLU A 306 -19.22 -2.72 1.26
N LYS A 307 -18.21 -1.86 1.40
CA LYS A 307 -16.86 -2.13 0.91
C LYS A 307 -16.13 -3.20 1.71
N GLN A 308 -16.35 -3.26 3.02
CA GLN A 308 -15.79 -4.30 3.86
C GLN A 308 -16.37 -5.68 3.50
N GLU A 309 -17.69 -5.76 3.31
CA GLU A 309 -18.36 -7.00 2.86
C GLU A 309 -17.82 -7.45 1.48
N ALA A 310 -17.63 -6.50 0.54
CA ALA A 310 -17.02 -6.81 -0.76
C ALA A 310 -15.56 -7.29 -0.66
N CYS A 311 -14.80 -6.83 0.34
CA CYS A 311 -13.45 -7.33 0.62
C CYS A 311 -13.49 -8.75 1.18
N GLU A 312 -14.37 -9.03 2.15
CA GLU A 312 -14.55 -10.38 2.71
C GLU A 312 -15.01 -11.40 1.65
N GLU A 313 -15.88 -10.99 0.72
CA GLU A 313 -16.26 -11.82 -0.44
C GLU A 313 -15.06 -12.08 -1.38
N ALA A 314 -14.22 -11.07 -1.62
CA ALA A 314 -13.04 -11.21 -2.47
C ALA A 314 -11.96 -12.09 -1.83
N GLU A 315 -11.74 -12.00 -0.51
CA GLU A 315 -10.86 -12.87 0.26
C GLU A 315 -11.34 -14.33 0.19
N THR A 316 -12.63 -14.56 0.38
CA THR A 316 -13.21 -15.91 0.27
C THR A 316 -13.00 -16.50 -1.13
N ALA A 317 -13.23 -15.70 -2.18
CA ALA A 317 -12.99 -16.13 -3.56
C ALA A 317 -11.50 -16.38 -3.85
N TYR A 318 -10.61 -15.62 -3.23
CA TYR A 318 -9.17 -15.84 -3.34
C TYR A 318 -8.75 -17.15 -2.68
N ASP A 319 -9.20 -17.42 -1.46
CA ASP A 319 -8.90 -18.66 -0.73
C ASP A 319 -9.38 -19.90 -1.49
N GLU A 320 -10.56 -19.83 -2.13
CA GLU A 320 -11.06 -20.90 -3.00
C GLU A 320 -10.12 -21.14 -4.19
N VAL A 321 -9.70 -20.09 -4.90
CA VAL A 321 -8.79 -20.20 -6.05
C VAL A 321 -7.40 -20.67 -5.63
N ALA A 322 -6.89 -20.21 -4.48
CA ALA A 322 -5.61 -20.64 -3.93
C ALA A 322 -5.64 -22.14 -3.57
N GLY A 323 -6.73 -22.60 -2.93
CA GLY A 323 -6.96 -24.01 -2.65
C GLY A 323 -7.01 -24.87 -3.91
N ASP A 324 -7.75 -24.43 -4.93
CA ASP A 324 -7.83 -25.11 -6.24
C ASP A 324 -6.44 -25.20 -6.92
N LEU A 325 -5.63 -24.14 -6.83
CA LEU A 325 -4.28 -24.12 -7.38
C LEU A 325 -3.33 -25.05 -6.63
N GLU A 326 -3.39 -25.10 -5.30
CA GLU A 326 -2.60 -26.03 -4.49
C GLU A 326 -2.95 -27.48 -4.80
N GLU A 327 -4.24 -27.79 -4.93
CA GLU A 327 -4.70 -29.13 -5.34
C GLU A 327 -4.21 -29.48 -6.75
N LEU A 328 -4.27 -28.54 -7.69
CA LEU A 328 -3.79 -28.74 -9.05
C LEU A 328 -2.27 -28.95 -9.12
N ILE A 329 -1.50 -28.23 -8.30
CA ILE A 329 -0.04 -28.41 -8.20
C ILE A 329 0.29 -29.75 -7.55
N ALA A 330 -0.44 -30.14 -6.51
CA ALA A 330 -0.26 -31.43 -5.86
C ALA A 330 -0.59 -32.58 -6.82
N ASP A 331 -1.72 -32.51 -7.54
CA ASP A 331 -2.09 -33.49 -8.56
C ASP A 331 -1.05 -33.53 -9.69
N TRP A 332 -0.57 -32.39 -10.17
CA TRP A 332 0.47 -32.35 -11.19
C TRP A 332 1.78 -33.00 -10.72
N ARG A 333 2.17 -32.77 -9.46
CA ARG A 333 3.40 -33.32 -8.86
C ARG A 333 3.28 -34.82 -8.58
N ASP A 334 2.11 -35.28 -8.16
CA ASP A 334 1.85 -36.67 -7.77
C ASP A 334 1.52 -37.56 -8.97
N ARG A 335 1.32 -36.99 -10.17
CA ARG A 335 1.27 -37.76 -11.41
C ARG A 335 2.60 -38.49 -11.63
N ASP A 336 2.53 -39.82 -11.61
CA ASP A 336 3.68 -40.69 -11.85
C ASP A 336 4.45 -40.32 -13.13
N GLU A 337 3.77 -39.89 -14.19
CA GLU A 337 4.40 -39.44 -15.45
C GLU A 337 5.37 -38.25 -15.27
N VAL A 338 5.05 -37.30 -14.38
CA VAL A 338 5.91 -36.12 -14.14
C VAL A 338 7.11 -36.50 -13.26
N ARG A 339 6.89 -37.35 -12.25
CA ARG A 339 7.96 -37.85 -11.40
C ARG A 339 8.94 -38.71 -12.20
N ASP A 340 8.42 -39.63 -13.01
CA ASP A 340 9.23 -40.53 -13.83
C ASP A 340 10.06 -39.73 -14.84
N ALA A 341 9.48 -38.72 -15.51
CA ALA A 341 10.22 -37.83 -16.42
C ALA A 341 11.27 -36.97 -15.69
N ALA A 342 10.98 -36.51 -14.47
CA ALA A 342 11.95 -35.77 -13.66
C ALA A 342 13.12 -36.65 -13.19
N ASP A 343 12.83 -37.91 -12.82
CA ASP A 343 13.83 -38.90 -12.43
C ASP A 343 14.74 -39.28 -13.62
N GLU A 344 14.19 -39.44 -14.83
CA GLU A 344 14.95 -39.65 -16.07
C GLU A 344 15.89 -38.47 -16.37
N LEU A 345 15.40 -37.22 -16.28
CA LEU A 345 16.22 -36.02 -16.50
C LEU A 345 17.35 -35.88 -15.46
N ALA A 346 17.05 -36.19 -14.20
CA ALA A 346 18.05 -36.21 -13.13
C ALA A 346 19.10 -37.31 -13.37
N ALA A 347 18.68 -38.49 -13.84
CA ALA A 347 19.58 -39.58 -14.21
C ALA A 347 20.48 -39.21 -15.39
N ILE A 348 19.94 -38.55 -16.42
CA ILE A 348 20.71 -38.07 -17.57
C ILE A 348 21.81 -37.13 -17.09
N THR A 349 21.45 -36.09 -16.35
CA THR A 349 22.41 -35.09 -15.83
C THR A 349 23.50 -35.72 -14.97
N LYS A 350 23.16 -36.76 -14.19
CA LYS A 350 24.09 -37.42 -13.27
C LYS A 350 25.03 -38.39 -13.97
N TYR A 351 24.57 -39.08 -15.01
CA TYR A 351 25.29 -40.20 -15.61
C TYR A 351 25.83 -39.92 -17.02
N GLU A 352 25.48 -38.79 -17.63
CA GLU A 352 25.87 -38.44 -19.01
C GLU A 352 27.37 -38.61 -19.27
N ASP A 353 28.24 -37.98 -18.47
CA ASP A 353 29.69 -38.04 -18.66
C ASP A 353 30.22 -39.47 -18.53
N THR A 354 29.80 -40.19 -17.49
CA THR A 354 30.24 -41.57 -17.21
C THR A 354 29.74 -42.55 -18.28
N VAL A 355 28.49 -42.40 -18.73
CA VAL A 355 27.91 -43.24 -19.79
C VAL A 355 28.58 -42.96 -21.12
N ASN A 356 28.82 -41.69 -21.47
CA ASN A 356 29.53 -41.31 -22.69
C ASN A 356 30.96 -41.87 -22.69
N SER A 357 31.68 -41.77 -21.57
CA SER A 357 33.02 -42.34 -21.44
C SER A 357 33.01 -43.87 -21.59
N ALA A 358 32.09 -44.56 -20.92
CA ALA A 358 31.96 -46.01 -21.02
C ALA A 358 31.53 -46.50 -22.42
N ILE A 359 30.68 -45.75 -23.13
CA ILE A 359 30.33 -46.02 -24.53
C ILE A 359 31.57 -45.85 -25.43
N ASN A 360 32.39 -44.82 -25.20
CA ASN A 360 33.63 -44.62 -25.95
C ASN A 360 34.66 -45.74 -25.70
N ASP A 361 34.78 -46.21 -24.46
CA ASP A 361 35.61 -47.37 -24.13
C ASP A 361 35.12 -48.64 -24.82
N LEU A 362 33.81 -48.86 -24.82
CA LEU A 362 33.18 -49.98 -25.52
C LEU A 362 33.42 -49.89 -27.03
N ALA A 363 33.24 -48.71 -27.64
CA ALA A 363 33.50 -48.46 -29.05
C ALA A 363 34.97 -48.71 -29.42
N THR A 364 35.90 -48.32 -28.55
CA THR A 364 37.34 -48.57 -28.70
C THR A 364 37.65 -50.07 -28.63
N TYR A 365 37.03 -50.78 -27.69
CA TYR A 365 37.16 -52.23 -27.57
C TYR A 365 36.63 -52.96 -28.81
N LEU A 366 35.43 -52.60 -29.28
CA LEU A 366 34.82 -53.17 -30.48
C LEU A 366 35.67 -52.89 -31.72
N SER A 367 36.18 -51.67 -31.88
CA SER A 367 37.07 -51.30 -32.99
C SER A 367 38.36 -52.11 -32.99
N THR A 368 38.95 -52.34 -31.80
CA THR A 368 40.14 -53.18 -31.66
C THR A 368 39.88 -54.62 -32.09
N LYS A 369 38.71 -55.17 -31.74
CA LYS A 369 38.31 -56.52 -32.13
C LYS A 369 37.97 -56.62 -33.62
N ALA A 370 37.33 -55.60 -34.19
CA ALA A 370 37.07 -55.53 -35.62
C ALA A 370 38.38 -55.49 -36.42
N ASN A 371 39.35 -54.66 -36.01
CA ASN A 371 40.68 -54.59 -36.65
C ASN A 371 41.42 -55.93 -36.60
N ALA A 372 41.29 -56.70 -35.52
CA ALA A 372 41.90 -58.03 -35.40
C ALA A 372 41.23 -59.06 -36.34
N VAL A 373 39.93 -58.93 -36.62
CA VAL A 373 39.24 -59.73 -37.64
C VAL A 373 39.68 -59.32 -39.04
N GLU A 374 39.95 -58.04 -39.29
CA GLU A 374 40.45 -57.56 -40.59
C GLU A 374 41.91 -57.98 -40.88
N SER A 375 42.63 -58.58 -39.93
CA SER A 375 44.00 -59.05 -40.13
C SER A 375 44.12 -60.02 -41.32
N ASP A 376 45.29 -60.03 -41.95
CA ASP A 376 45.66 -60.97 -43.01
C ASP A 376 46.29 -62.26 -42.44
N ASP A 377 46.52 -62.35 -41.12
CA ASP A 377 46.97 -63.56 -40.44
C ASP A 377 45.76 -64.44 -40.05
N PRO A 378 45.58 -65.62 -40.66
CA PRO A 378 44.46 -66.52 -40.33
C PRO A 378 44.44 -66.96 -38.86
N GLN A 379 45.61 -67.05 -38.20
CA GLN A 379 45.67 -67.41 -36.79
C GLN A 379 45.18 -66.28 -35.89
N GLU A 380 45.39 -65.02 -36.29
CA GLU A 380 44.92 -63.86 -35.54
C GLU A 380 43.40 -63.71 -35.62
N VAL A 381 42.82 -63.94 -36.80
CA VAL A 381 41.36 -63.95 -37.00
C VAL A 381 40.71 -65.09 -36.21
N GLN A 382 41.24 -66.31 -36.30
CA GLN A 382 40.73 -67.48 -35.57
C GLN A 382 40.75 -67.29 -34.05
N ASN A 383 41.81 -66.71 -33.51
CA ASN A 383 41.96 -66.47 -32.07
C ASN A 383 41.14 -65.28 -31.57
N THR A 384 40.64 -64.42 -32.47
CA THR A 384 39.83 -63.27 -32.08
C THR A 384 38.43 -63.70 -31.66
N THR A 385 38.06 -63.42 -30.42
CA THR A 385 36.70 -63.61 -29.89
C THR A 385 36.22 -62.32 -29.26
N LEU A 386 34.97 -61.94 -29.54
CA LEU A 386 34.27 -60.86 -28.87
C LEU A 386 33.59 -61.42 -27.61
N GLN A 387 33.92 -60.88 -26.43
CA GLN A 387 33.31 -61.27 -25.16
C GLN A 387 32.85 -60.03 -24.40
N LEU A 388 31.58 -59.67 -24.58
CA LEU A 388 30.98 -58.50 -23.93
C LEU A 388 30.52 -58.78 -22.49
N SER A 389 30.59 -60.03 -22.03
CA SER A 389 30.41 -60.39 -20.60
C SER A 389 31.59 -60.00 -19.73
N THR A 390 32.77 -59.87 -20.32
CA THR A 390 34.04 -59.63 -19.62
C THR A 390 34.69 -58.32 -20.04
N VAL A 391 34.05 -57.56 -20.93
CA VAL A 391 34.53 -56.24 -21.35
C VAL A 391 34.63 -55.31 -20.14
N GLY A 392 35.71 -54.55 -20.05
CA GLY A 392 35.89 -53.56 -18.99
C GLY A 392 36.91 -53.92 -17.90
N PRO A 393 37.12 -53.03 -16.92
CA PRO A 393 36.22 -51.91 -16.55
C PRO A 393 36.05 -50.88 -17.67
N LEU A 394 34.81 -50.47 -17.90
CA LEU A 394 34.46 -49.39 -18.82
C LEU A 394 34.39 -48.13 -17.95
N ASP A 395 35.29 -47.18 -18.17
CA ASP A 395 35.42 -45.95 -17.36
C ASP A 395 35.41 -46.21 -15.84
N ASP A 396 34.69 -45.39 -15.06
CA ASP A 396 34.57 -45.50 -13.59
C ASP A 396 33.71 -46.69 -13.12
N PHE A 397 33.22 -47.54 -14.02
CA PHE A 397 32.48 -48.75 -13.64
C PHE A 397 33.44 -49.84 -13.15
N GLU A 398 33.47 -50.10 -11.85
CA GLU A 398 34.28 -51.17 -11.24
C GLU A 398 33.90 -52.59 -11.71
N GLY A 399 32.71 -52.76 -12.32
CA GLY A 399 32.20 -54.04 -12.81
C GLY A 399 32.61 -54.35 -14.26
N ARG A 400 32.83 -55.64 -14.55
CA ARG A 400 33.01 -56.14 -15.93
C ARG A 400 31.66 -56.41 -16.58
N GLY A 401 31.61 -56.23 -17.89
CA GLY A 401 30.46 -56.46 -18.74
C GLY A 401 29.61 -55.21 -18.94
N LEU A 402 28.61 -55.33 -19.82
CA LEU A 402 27.69 -54.23 -20.15
C LEU A 402 26.60 -53.99 -19.11
N ARG A 403 26.55 -54.76 -18.01
CA ARG A 403 25.46 -54.70 -17.04
C ARG A 403 25.33 -53.32 -16.39
N ASN A 404 26.43 -52.79 -15.86
CA ASN A 404 26.41 -51.49 -15.18
C ASN A 404 26.08 -50.35 -16.15
N LEU A 405 26.56 -50.44 -17.40
CA LEU A 405 26.25 -49.48 -18.46
C LEU A 405 24.76 -49.55 -18.85
N ASN A 406 24.21 -50.75 -19.05
CA ASN A 406 22.81 -50.93 -19.40
C ASN A 406 21.86 -50.53 -18.26
N GLU A 407 22.22 -50.78 -17.00
CA GLU A 407 21.44 -50.30 -15.83
C GLU A 407 21.38 -48.75 -15.82
N LYS A 408 22.46 -48.07 -16.20
CA LYS A 408 22.49 -46.60 -16.27
C LYS A 408 21.77 -46.03 -17.50
N LEU A 409 21.84 -46.72 -18.64
CA LEU A 409 21.05 -46.37 -19.83
C LEU A 409 19.54 -46.50 -19.55
N ASP A 410 19.14 -47.56 -18.83
CA ASP A 410 17.75 -47.79 -18.41
C ASP A 410 17.27 -46.68 -17.47
N ASP A 411 18.07 -46.32 -16.45
CA ASP A 411 17.79 -45.20 -15.54
C ASP A 411 17.62 -43.86 -16.30
N MET A 412 18.28 -43.69 -17.45
CA MET A 412 18.21 -42.50 -18.30
C MET A 412 17.07 -42.55 -19.34
N GLY A 413 16.23 -43.60 -19.35
CA GLY A 413 15.20 -43.79 -20.36
C GLY A 413 15.75 -44.13 -21.77
N VAL A 414 17.01 -44.54 -21.86
CA VAL A 414 17.70 -44.89 -23.11
C VAL A 414 17.71 -46.41 -23.32
N ALA A 415 17.48 -46.84 -24.56
CA ALA A 415 17.48 -48.26 -24.90
C ALA A 415 18.81 -48.95 -24.56
N GLN A 416 18.73 -50.09 -23.88
CA GLN A 416 19.88 -50.89 -23.50
C GLN A 416 20.62 -51.46 -24.72
N ILE A 417 21.94 -51.67 -24.57
CA ILE A 417 22.76 -52.29 -25.61
C ILE A 417 22.53 -53.80 -25.62
N ASP A 418 22.02 -54.33 -26.74
CA ASP A 418 21.81 -55.77 -26.92
C ASP A 418 23.15 -56.50 -27.16
N ARG A 419 23.65 -57.09 -26.08
CA ARG A 419 24.85 -57.90 -26.07
C ARG A 419 24.78 -59.10 -27.04
N ASN A 420 23.67 -59.83 -27.04
CA ASN A 420 23.57 -61.09 -27.78
C ASN A 420 23.54 -60.79 -29.29
N GLN A 421 22.85 -59.73 -29.67
CA GLN A 421 22.83 -59.27 -31.06
C GLN A 421 24.24 -58.87 -31.51
N LEU A 422 24.96 -58.05 -30.74
CA LEU A 422 26.32 -57.62 -31.11
C LEU A 422 27.31 -58.79 -31.20
N GLU A 423 27.27 -59.75 -30.26
CA GLU A 423 28.12 -60.95 -30.31
C GLU A 423 27.80 -61.84 -31.53
N ALA A 424 26.52 -61.97 -31.89
CA ALA A 424 26.10 -62.73 -33.06
C ALA A 424 26.52 -62.06 -34.38
N GLU A 425 26.32 -60.74 -34.50
CA GLU A 425 26.74 -59.98 -35.68
C GLU A 425 28.26 -60.03 -35.86
N PHE A 426 29.04 -59.92 -34.78
CA PHE A 426 30.48 -60.07 -34.82
C PHE A 426 30.92 -61.47 -35.29
N ALA A 427 30.27 -62.53 -34.80
CA ALA A 427 30.58 -63.90 -35.22
C ALA A 427 30.34 -64.10 -36.72
N ILE A 428 29.24 -63.55 -37.27
CA ILE A 428 28.95 -63.61 -38.71
C ILE A 428 30.06 -62.95 -39.53
N VAL A 429 30.53 -61.77 -39.11
CA VAL A 429 31.61 -61.04 -39.80
C VAL A 429 32.93 -61.83 -39.73
N LYS A 430 33.24 -62.40 -38.56
CA LYS A 430 34.42 -63.24 -38.37
C LYS A 430 34.37 -64.48 -39.28
N ASP A 431 33.29 -65.24 -39.26
CA ASP A 431 33.13 -66.46 -40.06
C ASP A 431 33.26 -66.16 -41.56
N ALA A 432 32.67 -65.04 -42.02
CA ALA A 432 32.80 -64.60 -43.41
C ALA A 432 34.25 -64.28 -43.80
N ARG A 433 35.02 -63.69 -42.87
CA ARG A 433 36.44 -63.35 -43.09
C ARG A 433 37.34 -64.58 -43.04
N GLU A 434 37.09 -65.53 -42.14
CA GLU A 434 37.80 -66.82 -42.12
C GLU A 434 37.60 -67.58 -43.43
N LEU A 435 36.36 -67.68 -43.92
CA LEU A 435 36.06 -68.29 -45.23
C LEU A 435 36.77 -67.57 -46.38
N HIS A 436 36.88 -66.24 -46.32
CA HIS A 436 37.61 -65.47 -47.32
C HIS A 436 39.12 -65.76 -47.29
N LEU A 437 39.74 -65.92 -46.12
CA LEU A 437 41.15 -66.27 -46.01
C LEU A 437 41.44 -67.73 -46.43
N GLU A 438 40.52 -68.66 -46.16
CA GLU A 438 40.65 -70.08 -46.52
C GLU A 438 40.39 -70.36 -48.01
N HIS A 439 39.53 -69.58 -48.67
CA HIS A 439 39.06 -69.85 -50.04
C HIS A 439 39.26 -68.71 -51.04
N GLY A 440 39.58 -67.50 -50.58
CA GLY A 440 39.77 -66.29 -51.41
C GLY A 440 41.21 -66.01 -51.83
N GLY A 441 42.18 -66.81 -51.38
CA GLY A 441 43.54 -66.79 -51.90
C GLY A 441 43.62 -67.51 -53.26
N TRP A 442 43.43 -66.76 -54.35
CA TRP A 442 43.97 -67.09 -55.67
C TRP A 442 45.19 -66.22 -55.95
#